data_AF-A0A9D3SUF8-F1
#
_entry.id   AF-A0A9D3SUF8-F1
#
_cell.length_a   1.000
_cell.length_b   1.000
_cell.length_c   1.000
_cell.angle_alpha   90.00
_cell.angle_beta   90.00
_cell.angle_gamma   90.00
#
_symmetry.space_group_name_H-M   'P 1'
#
loop_
_entity.id
_entity.type
_entity.pdbx_description
1 polymer ?
#
loop_
_entity_poly.entity_id
_entity_poly.type
_entity_poly.pdbx_seq_one_letter_code
_entity_poly.pdbx_strand_id
1 'polypeptide(L)'
;MRRWYESPGMYSDDDANSDASGSHNGGIPHYLRQTEDVAEVLNHCASSNWSEGKEGLLGLQNLLKSQLVLSRVEMKRLCEIFTRMFADPHTKERDKMAAHLEDELQEWKMKKSLQEKYLKNSTQLLVYQGQKLNSHIEGQLAAEV
;
A
#
# COMPACT_ATOMS: atom_id res chain seq x y z
N MET A 1 -45.57 -45.18 -10.97
CA MET A 1 -46.87 -44.98 -10.30
C MET A 1 -46.65 -44.96 -8.78
N ARG A 2 -46.89 -43.80 -8.15
CA ARG A 2 -47.11 -43.41 -6.72
C ARG A 2 -46.87 -44.37 -5.53
N ARG A 3 -46.19 -43.87 -4.48
CA ARG A 3 -46.63 -43.63 -3.07
C ARG A 3 -45.37 -43.43 -2.19
N TRP A 4 -45.01 -42.28 -1.59
CA TRP A 4 -45.64 -41.40 -0.59
C TRP A 4 -46.09 -42.07 0.71
N TYR A 5 -45.34 -41.81 1.81
CA TYR A 5 -45.75 -41.47 3.19
C TYR A 5 -44.45 -41.02 3.94
N GLU A 6 -44.18 -39.74 4.22
CA GLU A 6 -44.66 -38.81 5.27
C GLU A 6 -43.70 -38.72 6.50
N SER A 7 -43.40 -37.46 6.89
CA SER A 7 -42.58 -36.86 7.98
C SER A 7 -42.93 -37.30 9.42
N PRO A 8 -42.54 -36.60 10.54
CA PRO A 8 -41.37 -35.78 10.95
C PRO A 8 -40.80 -36.12 12.37
N GLY A 9 -39.59 -35.66 12.67
CA GLY A 9 -39.21 -35.19 14.02
C GLY A 9 -38.40 -36.13 14.91
N MET A 10 -37.37 -35.57 15.56
CA MET A 10 -37.08 -35.61 17.01
C MET A 10 -35.58 -35.46 17.30
N TYR A 11 -35.24 -34.25 17.75
CA TYR A 11 -34.31 -33.88 18.82
C TYR A 11 -33.24 -34.88 19.29
N SER A 12 -31.97 -34.47 19.18
CA SER A 12 -30.87 -34.71 20.16
C SER A 12 -29.64 -33.97 19.64
N ASP A 13 -28.73 -33.46 20.43
CA ASP A 13 -28.70 -33.02 21.83
C ASP A 13 -27.47 -32.10 21.87
N ASP A 14 -27.53 -31.08 22.71
CA ASP A 14 -26.41 -30.21 23.00
C ASP A 14 -25.23 -31.00 23.57
N ASP A 15 -24.08 -30.99 22.88
CA ASP A 15 -22.79 -31.08 23.56
C ASP A 15 -21.94 -29.87 23.19
N ALA A 16 -22.18 -28.84 24.00
CA ALA A 16 -21.33 -27.69 24.16
C ALA A 16 -19.98 -28.14 24.72
N ASN A 17 -18.92 -28.04 23.91
CA ASN A 17 -17.59 -27.81 24.45
C ASN A 17 -16.83 -26.80 23.58
N SER A 18 -17.32 -25.56 23.60
CA SER A 18 -16.54 -24.38 23.19
C SER A 18 -15.86 -23.84 24.43
N ASP A 19 -14.78 -24.50 24.84
CA ASP A 19 -14.01 -24.07 25.99
C ASP A 19 -13.22 -22.82 25.63
N ALA A 20 -13.71 -21.71 26.15
CA ALA A 20 -13.11 -20.41 26.05
C ALA A 20 -11.90 -20.35 26.99
N SER A 21 -10.73 -20.04 26.42
CA SER A 21 -9.67 -19.34 27.15
C SER A 21 -9.40 -18.04 26.42
N GLY A 22 -9.93 -16.96 26.98
CA GLY A 22 -9.90 -15.63 26.41
C GLY A 22 -8.67 -14.79 26.75
N SER A 23 -8.71 -13.57 26.19
CA SER A 23 -7.98 -12.36 26.58
C SER A 23 -6.48 -12.37 26.23
N HIS A 24 -5.97 -11.52 25.34
CA HIS A 24 -6.15 -10.07 25.33
C HIS A 24 -5.96 -9.52 23.90
N ASN A 25 -6.96 -8.79 23.38
CA ASN A 25 -6.88 -7.38 23.04
C ASN A 25 -8.03 -7.07 22.07
N GLY A 26 -8.90 -6.13 22.43
CA GLY A 26 -9.90 -5.59 21.52
C GLY A 26 -9.19 -4.85 20.39
N GLY A 27 -8.89 -5.57 19.30
CA GLY A 27 -8.15 -5.07 18.15
C GLY A 27 -9.09 -4.70 17.03
N ILE A 28 -9.34 -3.41 16.90
CA ILE A 28 -9.79 -2.69 15.71
C ILE A 28 -9.51 -3.48 14.41
N PRO A 29 -10.48 -3.64 13.48
CA PRO A 29 -10.27 -4.35 12.22
C PRO A 29 -9.01 -3.88 11.50
N HIS A 30 -8.23 -4.81 10.91
CA HIS A 30 -6.93 -4.53 10.29
C HIS A 30 -6.91 -3.39 9.25
N TYR A 31 -8.06 -3.00 8.68
CA TYR A 31 -8.16 -1.85 7.77
C TYR A 31 -8.23 -0.47 8.48
N LEU A 32 -8.46 -0.45 9.80
CA LEU A 32 -8.58 0.77 10.62
C LEU A 32 -7.31 1.10 11.42
N ARG A 33 -6.29 0.22 11.48
CA ARG A 33 -4.99 0.57 12.09
C ARG A 33 -4.15 1.32 11.05
N GLN A 34 -4.46 2.61 10.85
CA GLN A 34 -3.78 3.54 9.94
C GLN A 34 -2.30 3.86 10.28
N THR A 35 -1.64 3.01 11.06
CA THR A 35 -0.19 3.01 11.18
C THR A 35 0.26 1.56 11.11
N GLU A 36 0.80 1.14 9.97
CA GLU A 36 1.55 -0.10 9.87
C GLU A 36 2.65 -0.04 10.94
N ASP A 37 2.74 -1.05 11.82
CA ASP A 37 3.78 -1.07 12.84
C ASP A 37 5.10 -1.42 12.14
N VAL A 38 6.10 -0.54 12.28
CA VAL A 38 7.41 -0.69 11.66
C VAL A 38 8.04 -2.04 12.02
N ALA A 39 7.86 -2.51 13.26
CA ALA A 39 8.40 -3.78 13.69
C ALA A 39 7.75 -4.96 12.96
N GLU A 40 6.43 -4.90 12.78
CA GLU A 40 5.63 -5.92 12.08
C GLU A 40 5.98 -5.96 10.59
N VAL A 41 6.09 -4.79 9.94
CA VAL A 41 6.53 -4.67 8.55
C VAL A 41 7.91 -5.28 8.35
N LEU A 42 8.88 -4.94 9.21
CA LEU A 42 10.24 -5.49 9.14
C LEU A 42 10.27 -7.01 9.43
N ASN A 43 9.38 -7.51 10.29
CA ASN A 43 9.24 -8.95 10.53
C ASN A 43 8.76 -9.68 9.27
N HIS A 44 7.73 -9.15 8.61
CA HIS A 44 7.21 -9.70 7.36
C HIS A 44 8.27 -9.66 6.25
N CYS A 45 9.01 -8.56 6.09
CA CYS A 45 10.14 -8.50 5.15
C CYS A 45 11.19 -9.59 5.46
N ALA A 46 11.47 -9.88 6.73
CA ALA A 46 12.43 -10.91 7.11
C ALA A 46 11.91 -12.35 6.94
N SER A 47 10.65 -12.56 6.55
CA SER A 47 10.09 -13.89 6.39
C SER A 47 10.74 -14.66 5.23
N SER A 48 10.95 -15.97 5.43
CA SER A 48 11.33 -16.90 4.37
C SER A 48 10.14 -17.29 3.48
N ASN A 49 8.91 -16.99 3.90
CA ASN A 49 7.71 -17.17 3.11
C ASN A 49 7.51 -15.96 2.19
N TRP A 50 7.56 -16.16 0.87
CA TRP A 50 7.40 -15.08 -0.12
C TRP A 50 6.09 -14.29 0.07
N SER A 51 4.99 -14.95 0.40
CA SER A 51 3.71 -14.26 0.57
C SER A 51 3.78 -13.23 1.70
N GLU A 52 4.38 -13.58 2.82
CA GLU A 52 4.63 -12.67 3.95
C GLU A 52 5.69 -11.62 3.60
N GLY A 53 6.77 -12.02 2.90
CA GLY A 53 7.79 -11.10 2.40
C GLY A 53 7.20 -9.99 1.52
N LYS A 54 6.29 -10.37 0.62
CA LYS A 54 5.55 -9.45 -0.24
C LYS A 54 4.65 -8.50 0.57
N GLU A 55 3.91 -9.02 1.55
CA GLU A 55 3.10 -8.17 2.44
C GLU A 55 3.97 -7.17 3.22
N GLY A 56 5.14 -7.60 3.69
CA GLY A 56 6.13 -6.73 4.30
C GLY A 56 6.64 -5.63 3.35
N LEU A 57 6.95 -5.98 2.10
CA LEU A 57 7.39 -4.98 1.10
C LEU A 57 6.29 -3.96 0.79
N LEU A 58 5.03 -4.39 0.68
CA LEU A 58 3.88 -3.49 0.49
C LEU A 58 3.70 -2.55 1.70
N GLY A 59 3.81 -3.08 2.92
CA GLY A 59 3.77 -2.26 4.14
C GLY A 59 4.95 -1.28 4.21
N LEU A 60 6.15 -1.71 3.81
CA LEU A 60 7.32 -0.84 3.74
C LEU A 60 7.12 0.29 2.72
N GLN A 61 6.51 -0.02 1.57
CA GLN A 61 6.18 0.98 0.56
C GLN A 61 5.24 2.05 1.11
N ASN A 62 4.22 1.64 1.88
CA ASN A 62 3.25 2.53 2.50
C ASN A 62 3.86 3.39 3.61
N LEU A 63 4.74 2.83 4.45
CA LEU A 63 5.54 3.57 5.42
C LEU A 63 6.37 4.69 4.75
N LEU A 64 7.07 4.34 3.66
CA LEU A 64 7.91 5.29 2.92
C LEU A 64 7.07 6.37 2.20
N LYS A 65 5.92 6.01 1.62
CA LYS A 65 4.97 6.97 1.03
C LYS A 65 4.43 7.96 2.06
N SER A 66 4.20 7.50 3.29
CA SER A 66 3.68 8.30 4.39
C SER A 66 4.73 9.22 5.04
N GLN A 67 5.95 9.28 4.48
CA GLN A 67 7.09 10.04 5.03
C GLN A 67 7.48 9.66 6.47
N LEU A 68 7.17 8.44 6.91
CA LEU A 68 7.58 7.97 8.23
C LEU A 68 9.09 7.77 8.27
N VAL A 69 9.73 8.42 9.25
CA VAL A 69 11.17 8.32 9.47
C VAL A 69 11.45 7.05 10.29
N LEU A 70 12.10 6.07 9.66
CA LEU A 70 12.63 4.90 10.37
C LEU A 70 13.75 5.34 11.33
N SER A 71 13.75 4.79 12.54
CA SER A 71 14.85 4.99 13.48
C SER A 71 16.16 4.40 12.94
N ARG A 72 17.30 4.81 13.52
CA ARG A 72 18.62 4.28 13.15
C ARG A 72 18.68 2.74 13.26
N VAL A 73 18.00 2.16 14.25
CA VAL A 73 17.97 0.71 14.49
C VAL A 73 17.13 0.00 13.44
N GLU A 74 15.94 0.53 13.14
CA GLU A 74 15.04 -0.02 12.12
C GLU A 74 15.65 0.08 10.71
N MET A 75 16.30 1.20 10.39
CA MET A 75 17.03 1.37 9.14
C MET A 75 18.16 0.35 8.99
N LYS A 76 18.95 0.14 10.05
CA LYS A 76 20.02 -0.87 10.03
C LYS A 76 19.46 -2.27 9.77
N ARG A 77 18.37 -2.63 10.47
CA ARG A 77 17.68 -3.91 10.31
C ARG A 77 17.14 -4.09 8.89
N LEU A 78 16.53 -3.06 8.33
CA LEU A 78 16.03 -3.07 6.95
C LEU A 78 17.15 -3.34 5.94
N CYS A 79 18.31 -2.68 6.10
CA CYS A 79 19.47 -2.92 5.25
C CYS A 79 19.99 -4.37 5.35
N GLU A 80 20.02 -4.94 6.55
CA GLU A 80 20.43 -6.35 6.76
C GLU A 80 19.45 -7.32 6.08
N ILE A 81 18.14 -7.05 6.16
CA ILE A 81 17.11 -7.84 5.48
C ILE A 81 17.32 -7.80 3.97
N PHE A 82 17.48 -6.61 3.37
CA PHE A 82 17.74 -6.51 1.93
C PHE A 82 19.04 -7.20 1.54
N THR A 83 20.12 -7.02 2.31
CA THR A 83 21.39 -7.70 2.06
C THR A 83 21.20 -9.21 2.00
N ARG A 84 20.44 -9.78 2.95
CA ARG A 84 20.13 -11.21 2.97
C ARG A 84 19.24 -11.62 1.79
N MET A 85 18.21 -10.85 1.46
CA MET A 85 17.32 -11.11 0.33
C MET A 85 18.08 -11.18 -1.01
N PHE A 86 19.08 -10.33 -1.20
CA PHE A 86 19.90 -10.32 -2.42
C PHE A 86 21.06 -11.33 -2.40
N ALA A 87 21.49 -11.77 -1.21
CA ALA A 87 22.56 -12.75 -1.04
C ALA A 87 22.07 -14.21 -0.99
N ASP A 88 20.79 -14.47 -0.73
CA ASP A 88 20.22 -15.81 -0.63
C ASP A 88 20.04 -16.44 -2.04
N PRO A 89 20.65 -17.61 -2.33
CA PRO A 89 20.57 -18.29 -3.63
C PRO A 89 19.25 -19.05 -3.86
N HIS A 90 18.13 -18.66 -3.25
CA HIS A 90 16.79 -19.17 -3.58
C HIS A 90 16.26 -18.46 -4.85
N THR A 91 16.72 -18.92 -6.02
CA THR A 91 16.53 -18.25 -7.32
C THR A 91 15.08 -17.88 -7.63
N LYS A 92 14.11 -18.75 -7.31
CA LYS A 92 12.70 -18.52 -7.65
C LYS A 92 12.04 -17.43 -6.80
N GLU A 93 12.36 -17.35 -5.52
CA GLU A 93 11.83 -16.35 -4.60
C GLU A 93 12.50 -15.00 -4.82
N ARG A 94 13.82 -15.01 -5.11
CA ARG A 94 14.57 -13.82 -5.53
C ARG A 94 14.00 -13.20 -6.80
N ASP A 95 13.71 -14.01 -7.82
CA ASP A 95 13.20 -13.49 -9.10
C ASP A 95 11.79 -12.89 -8.95
N LYS A 96 10.93 -13.48 -8.11
CA LYS A 96 9.63 -12.89 -7.75
C LYS A 96 9.77 -11.57 -7.00
N MET A 97 10.75 -11.49 -6.11
CA MET A 97 11.06 -10.28 -5.35
C MET A 97 11.59 -9.16 -6.23
N ALA A 98 12.56 -9.48 -7.09
CA ALA A 98 13.11 -8.54 -8.06
C ALA A 98 12.01 -8.01 -8.99
N ALA A 99 11.18 -8.90 -9.55
CA ALA A 99 10.04 -8.50 -10.39
C ALA A 99 9.05 -7.60 -9.62
N HIS A 100 8.73 -7.92 -8.37
CA HIS A 100 7.83 -7.08 -7.57
C HIS A 100 8.42 -5.69 -7.30
N LEU A 101 9.70 -5.59 -6.92
CA LEU A 101 10.37 -4.31 -6.69
C LEU A 101 10.50 -3.49 -7.99
N GLU A 102 10.73 -4.15 -9.13
CA GLU A 102 10.73 -3.52 -10.45
C GLU A 102 9.36 -2.94 -10.82
N ASP A 103 8.29 -3.71 -10.57
CA ASP A 103 6.91 -3.26 -10.80
C ASP A 103 6.56 -2.06 -9.93
N GLU A 104 6.89 -2.10 -8.63
CA GLU A 104 6.69 -0.98 -7.72
C GLU A 104 7.46 0.28 -8.19
N LEU A 105 8.71 0.11 -8.62
CA LEU A 105 9.53 1.22 -9.11
C LEU A 105 8.98 1.81 -10.42
N GLN A 106 8.40 1.00 -11.30
CA GLN A 106 7.71 1.47 -12.50
C GLN A 106 6.43 2.24 -12.18
N GLU A 107 5.63 1.76 -11.23
CA GLU A 107 4.43 2.45 -10.76
C GLU A 107 4.75 3.85 -10.23
N TRP A 108 5.79 3.95 -9.39
CA TRP A 108 6.27 5.23 -8.85
C TRP A 108 6.75 6.17 -9.96
N LYS A 109 7.50 5.68 -10.95
CA LYS A 109 7.92 6.47 -12.11
C LYS A 109 6.73 7.02 -12.91
N MET A 110 5.71 6.19 -13.16
CA MET A 110 4.50 6.61 -13.87
C MET A 110 3.73 7.69 -13.10
N LYS A 111 3.51 7.49 -11.80
CA LYS A 111 2.84 8.46 -10.93
C LYS A 111 3.57 9.80 -10.90
N LYS A 112 4.90 9.78 -10.74
CA LYS A 112 5.73 10.99 -10.76
C LYS A 112 5.64 11.71 -12.10
N SER A 113 5.71 10.98 -13.22
CA SER A 113 5.59 11.57 -14.56
C SER A 113 4.22 12.23 -14.79
N LEU A 114 3.14 11.62 -14.30
CA LEU A 114 1.80 12.19 -14.41
C LEU A 114 1.67 13.48 -13.58
N GLN A 115 2.20 13.48 -12.36
CA GLN A 115 2.21 14.65 -11.49
C GLN A 115 3.01 15.81 -12.12
N GLU A 116 4.19 15.53 -12.67
CA GLU A 116 5.01 16.52 -13.37
C GLU A 116 4.29 17.09 -14.59
N LYS A 117 3.63 16.25 -15.40
CA LYS A 117 2.82 16.69 -16.55
C LYS A 117 1.66 17.58 -16.11
N TYR A 118 0.94 17.19 -15.06
CA TYR A 118 -0.17 17.98 -14.52
C TYR A 118 0.32 19.36 -14.06
N LEU A 119 1.40 19.42 -13.28
CA LEU A 119 1.97 20.67 -12.79
C LEU A 119 2.43 21.57 -13.94
N LYS A 120 3.10 21.00 -14.95
CA LYS A 120 3.52 21.73 -16.15
C LYS A 120 2.33 22.33 -16.89
N ASN A 121 1.29 21.54 -17.15
CA ASN A 121 0.10 22.00 -17.86
C ASN A 121 -0.65 23.08 -17.08
N SER A 122 -0.79 22.90 -15.76
CA SER A 122 -1.40 23.89 -14.87
C SER A 122 -0.63 25.21 -14.88
N THR A 123 0.70 25.15 -14.80
CA THR A 123 1.56 26.35 -14.86
C THR A 123 1.46 27.05 -16.21
N GLN A 124 1.48 26.30 -17.32
CA GLN A 124 1.33 26.87 -18.66
C GLN A 124 -0.02 27.57 -18.85
N LEU A 125 -1.10 27.00 -18.31
CA LEU A 125 -2.42 27.61 -18.37
C LEU A 125 -2.46 28.93 -17.59
N LEU A 126 -1.87 28.96 -16.38
CA LEU A 126 -1.78 30.18 -15.57
C LEU A 126 -0.97 31.27 -16.27
N VAL A 127 0.18 30.91 -16.87
CA VAL A 127 1.01 31.84 -17.66
C VAL A 127 0.22 32.39 -18.84
N TYR A 128 -0.48 31.54 -19.59
CA TYR A 128 -1.29 31.98 -20.73
C TYR A 128 -2.41 32.93 -20.31
N GLN A 129 -3.14 32.62 -19.24
CA GLN A 129 -4.17 33.50 -18.69
C GLN A 129 -3.58 34.84 -18.25
N GLY A 130 -2.43 34.84 -17.57
CA GLY A 130 -1.72 36.05 -17.17
C GLY A 130 -1.27 36.90 -18.36
N GLN A 131 -0.67 36.29 -19.39
CA GLN A 131 -0.28 36.96 -20.62
C GLN A 131 -1.48 37.61 -21.32
N LYS A 132 -2.59 36.87 -21.42
CA LYS A 132 -3.83 37.36 -22.04
C LYS A 132 -4.40 38.57 -21.30
N LEU A 133 -4.41 38.54 -19.97
CA LEU A 133 -4.84 39.67 -19.14
C LEU A 133 -3.90 40.88 -19.33
N ASN A 134 -2.59 40.65 -19.32
CA ASN A 134 -1.61 41.72 -19.49
C ASN A 134 -1.75 42.42 -20.85
N SER A 135 -1.89 41.66 -21.94
CA SER A 135 -2.15 42.23 -23.28
C SER A 135 -3.45 43.02 -23.36
N HIS A 136 -4.48 42.62 -22.60
CA HIS A 136 -5.74 43.36 -22.55
C HIS A 136 -5.56 44.72 -21.85
N ILE A 137 -4.83 44.74 -20.72
CA ILE A 137 -4.54 45.95 -19.96
C ILE A 137 -3.66 46.91 -20.78
N GLU A 138 -2.61 46.42 -21.42
CA GLU A 138 -1.74 47.23 -22.28
C GLU A 138 -2.52 47.86 -23.44
N GLY A 139 -3.44 47.10 -24.05
CA GLY A 139 -4.32 47.61 -25.12
C GLY A 139 -5.28 48.70 -24.65
N GLN A 140 -5.78 48.62 -23.42
CA GLN A 140 -6.60 49.68 -22.83
C GLN A 140 -5.77 50.94 -22.55
N LEU A 141 -4.58 50.78 -21.96
CA LEU A 141 -3.69 51.89 -21.64
C LEU A 141 -3.25 52.66 -22.90
N ALA A 142 -2.98 51.93 -23.99
CA ALA A 142 -2.61 52.52 -25.27
C ALA A 142 -3.77 53.26 -25.98
N ALA A 143 -5.02 52.99 -25.59
CA ALA A 143 -6.20 53.67 -26.14
C ALA A 143 -6.57 54.95 -25.36
N GLU A 144 -6.01 55.14 -24.16
CA GLU A 144 -6.22 56.34 -23.32
C GLU A 144 -5.18 57.45 -23.54
N VAL A 145 -4.15 57.21 -24.38
CA VAL A 145 -3.08 58.16 -24.74
C VAL A 145 -3.27 58.66 -26.17
#